data_AF-A0A2P2I916-F1
#
_entry.id   AF-A0A2P2I916-F1
#
_cell.length_a   1.000
_cell.length_b   1.000
_cell.length_c   1.000
_cell.angle_alpha   90.00
_cell.angle_beta   90.00
_cell.angle_gamma   90.00
#
_symmetry.space_group_name_H-M   'P 1'
#
loop_
_entity.id
_entity.type
_entity.pdbx_description
1 polymer ?
#
loop_
_entity_poly.entity_id
_entity_poly.type
_entity_poly.pdbx_seq_one_letter_code
_entity_poly.pdbx_strand_id
1 'polypeptide(L)'
;AFVIVPIVVYIGFFAIHDALLYRSDSLMYFQESSYSPGFQMGLVGNNLHNLSQPKEVAFGNLVTLRNTAISGSYLHSHNLTFPYKVAPGKKQQVTQVAIKDKNNYFRILFADANPELSDGHYAEPIEYLHHDDLVRIYHNNTGALLACNKTAAPVSHRHYLVYSQPANISQTDEI
;
A
#
# COMPACT_ATOMS: atom_id res chain seq x y z
N ALA A 1 -33.75 13.03 27.81
CA ALA A 1 -33.28 11.75 28.40
C ALA A 1 -33.27 10.60 27.38
N PHE A 2 -34.38 10.32 26.68
CA PHE A 2 -34.56 9.15 25.80
C PHE A 2 -33.58 8.98 24.62
N VAL A 3 -32.86 10.03 24.20
CA VAL A 3 -31.86 9.94 23.12
C VAL A 3 -30.44 10.06 23.66
N ILE A 4 -30.19 11.05 24.53
CA ILE A 4 -28.85 11.33 25.06
C ILE A 4 -28.36 10.20 25.97
N VAL A 5 -29.20 9.68 26.87
CA VAL A 5 -28.78 8.64 27.83
C VAL A 5 -28.37 7.35 27.08
N PRO A 6 -29.16 6.84 26.11
CA PRO A 6 -28.70 5.69 25.31
C PRO A 6 -27.41 5.93 24.53
N ILE A 7 -27.20 7.12 23.96
CA ILE A 7 -25.96 7.46 23.24
C ILE A 7 -24.74 7.42 24.18
N VAL A 8 -24.85 8.04 25.36
CA VAL A 8 -23.76 8.07 26.35
C VAL A 8 -23.44 6.65 26.85
N VAL A 9 -24.46 5.85 27.13
CA VAL A 9 -24.29 4.46 27.55
C VAL A 9 -23.60 3.64 26.45
N TYR A 10 -24.03 3.79 25.20
CA TYR A 10 -23.44 3.10 24.05
C TYR A 10 -21.96 3.47 23.86
N ILE A 11 -21.63 4.77 23.83
CA ILE A 11 -20.23 5.23 23.72
C ILE A 11 -19.41 4.77 24.92
N GLY A 12 -19.99 4.79 26.13
CA GLY A 12 -19.32 4.31 27.35
C GLY A 12 -18.92 2.84 27.29
N PHE A 13 -19.78 1.97 26.73
CA PHE A 13 -19.43 0.56 26.54
C PHE A 13 -18.25 0.38 25.58
N PHE A 14 -18.22 1.09 24.45
CA PHE A 14 -17.11 1.00 23.50
C PHE A 14 -15.81 1.61 24.06
N ALA A 15 -15.91 2.69 24.83
CA ALA A 15 -14.76 3.27 25.51
C ALA A 15 -14.13 2.29 26.53
N ILE A 16 -14.96 1.58 27.30
CA ILE A 16 -14.49 0.54 28.24
C ILE A 16 -13.92 -0.66 27.46
N HIS A 17 -14.60 -1.09 26.39
CA HIS A 17 -14.13 -2.18 25.54
C HIS A 17 -12.71 -1.92 25.00
N ASP A 18 -12.48 -0.77 24.37
CA ASP A 18 -11.20 -0.42 23.75
C ASP A 18 -10.10 -0.19 24.81
N ALA A 19 -10.45 0.34 25.98
CA ALA A 19 -9.51 0.49 27.09
C ALA A 19 -9.05 -0.86 27.68
N LEU A 20 -9.91 -1.89 27.65
CA LEU A 20 -9.58 -3.22 28.14
C LEU A 20 -8.86 -4.07 27.09
N LEU A 21 -9.26 -3.96 25.81
CA LEU A 21 -8.76 -4.77 24.70
C LEU A 21 -7.71 -4.04 23.86
N TYR A 22 -6.68 -3.51 24.53
CA TYR A 22 -5.62 -2.71 23.90
C TYR A 22 -4.40 -3.53 23.44
N ARG A 23 -4.41 -4.85 23.63
CA ARG A 23 -3.29 -5.74 23.24
C ARG A 23 -3.62 -6.48 21.95
N SER A 24 -2.63 -6.55 21.08
CA SER A 24 -2.64 -7.33 19.86
C SER A 24 -2.11 -8.74 20.13
N ASP A 25 -2.78 -9.73 19.56
CA ASP A 25 -2.29 -11.11 19.50
C ASP A 25 -2.01 -11.49 18.05
N SER A 26 -0.94 -12.25 17.85
CA SER A 26 -0.46 -12.69 16.55
C SER A 26 -1.47 -13.47 15.71
N LEU A 27 -2.41 -14.15 16.37
CA LEU A 27 -3.49 -14.88 15.71
C LEU A 27 -4.56 -13.95 15.11
N MET A 28 -4.60 -12.67 15.52
CA MET A 28 -5.61 -11.68 15.13
C MET A 28 -5.11 -10.67 14.08
N TYR A 29 -3.88 -10.80 13.56
CA TYR A 29 -3.31 -9.82 12.62
C TYR A 29 -4.16 -9.55 11.37
N PHE A 30 -4.89 -10.55 10.86
CA PHE A 30 -5.82 -10.35 9.74
C PHE A 30 -7.02 -9.47 10.14
N GLN A 31 -7.57 -9.66 11.34
CA GLN A 31 -8.69 -8.85 11.82
C GLN A 31 -8.24 -7.41 12.10
N GLU A 32 -7.08 -7.25 12.72
CA GLU A 32 -6.50 -5.95 13.04
C GLU A 32 -6.17 -5.11 11.81
N SER A 33 -5.89 -5.76 10.67
CA SER A 33 -5.65 -5.06 9.40
C SER A 33 -6.84 -4.22 8.94
N SER A 34 -8.05 -4.53 9.42
CA SER A 34 -9.25 -3.75 9.12
C SER A 34 -9.28 -2.41 9.85
N TYR A 35 -8.59 -2.26 10.98
CA TYR A 35 -8.50 -0.99 11.71
C TYR A 35 -7.63 0.02 10.97
N SER A 36 -7.78 1.32 11.25
CA SER A 36 -6.89 2.35 10.71
C SER A 36 -5.45 2.16 11.21
N PRO A 37 -4.41 2.62 10.49
CA PRO A 37 -3.03 2.49 10.96
C PRO A 37 -2.82 3.19 12.30
N GLY A 38 -3.43 4.36 12.49
CA GLY A 38 -3.37 5.10 13.75
C GLY A 38 -3.95 4.33 14.94
N PHE A 39 -5.05 3.60 14.75
CA PHE A 39 -5.58 2.72 15.80
C PHE A 39 -4.64 1.55 16.09
N GLN A 40 -4.11 0.91 15.03
CA GLN A 40 -3.15 -0.20 15.17
C GLN A 40 -1.87 0.21 15.92
N MET A 41 -1.41 1.46 15.77
CA MET A 41 -0.26 1.99 16.50
C MET A 41 -0.49 2.06 18.02
N GLY A 42 -1.75 2.21 18.45
CA GLY A 42 -2.13 2.19 19.87
C GLY A 42 -2.22 0.80 20.49
N LEU A 43 -2.24 -0.27 19.68
CA LEU A 43 -2.36 -1.64 20.16
C LEU A 43 -0.99 -2.20 20.55
N VAL A 44 -0.81 -2.53 21.82
CA VAL A 44 0.44 -3.11 22.34
C VAL A 44 0.65 -4.50 21.74
N GLY A 45 1.79 -4.72 21.10
CA GLY A 45 2.13 -5.97 20.42
C GLY A 45 1.83 -5.98 18.91
N ASN A 46 1.17 -4.95 18.39
CA ASN A 46 0.97 -4.82 16.95
C ASN A 46 2.28 -4.43 16.25
N ASN A 47 2.47 -4.85 14.99
CA ASN A 47 3.64 -4.48 14.19
C ASN A 47 3.81 -2.97 13.99
N LEU A 48 2.74 -2.18 14.10
CA LEU A 48 2.78 -0.71 14.02
C LEU A 48 2.94 -0.02 15.37
N HIS A 49 2.98 -0.78 16.48
CA HIS A 49 3.01 -0.21 17.82
C HIS A 49 4.20 0.72 18.02
N ASN A 50 3.93 1.97 18.40
CA ASN A 50 4.94 3.02 18.59
C ASN A 50 5.89 3.27 17.39
N LEU A 51 5.49 2.89 16.17
CA LEU A 51 6.28 3.23 14.98
C LEU A 51 6.19 4.73 14.66
N SER A 52 7.34 5.36 14.43
CA SER A 52 7.40 6.69 13.85
C SER A 52 7.36 6.58 12.32
N GLN A 53 6.34 7.14 11.68
CA GLN A 53 6.27 7.22 10.22
C GLN A 53 6.68 8.62 9.74
N PRO A 54 7.52 8.73 8.69
CA PRO A 54 7.83 10.01 8.08
C PRO A 54 6.55 10.72 7.61
N LYS A 55 6.48 12.03 7.84
CA LYS A 55 5.35 12.86 7.39
C LYS A 55 5.38 13.10 5.88
N GLU A 56 6.58 13.13 5.32
CA GLU A 56 6.83 13.46 3.92
C GLU A 56 7.41 12.23 3.20
N VAL A 57 6.96 12.02 1.98
CA VAL A 57 7.47 10.96 1.10
C VAL A 57 8.40 11.63 0.10
N ALA A 58 9.57 11.06 -0.11
CA ALA A 58 10.51 11.48 -1.14
C ALA A 58 10.54 10.45 -2.28
N PHE A 59 10.96 10.89 -3.46
CA PHE A 59 11.30 9.94 -4.52
C PHE A 59 12.37 8.99 -3.96
N GLY A 60 12.23 7.70 -4.25
CA GLY A 60 13.13 6.64 -3.76
C GLY A 60 12.68 5.96 -2.50
N ASN A 61 11.75 6.55 -1.76
CA ASN A 61 11.22 5.92 -0.57
C ASN A 61 10.52 4.62 -0.92
N LEU A 62 10.75 3.63 -0.06
CA LEU A 62 9.98 2.40 -0.01
C LEU A 62 8.73 2.64 0.83
N VAL A 63 7.56 2.51 0.22
CA VAL A 63 6.28 2.77 0.86
C VAL A 63 5.37 1.55 0.78
N THR A 64 4.37 1.52 1.66
CA THR A 64 3.19 0.67 1.52
C THR A 64 2.00 1.59 1.23
N LEU A 65 1.20 1.24 0.23
CA LEU A 65 0.02 2.02 -0.16
C LEU A 65 -1.23 1.30 0.33
N ARG A 66 -2.09 1.99 1.07
CA ARG A 66 -3.34 1.43 1.62
C ARG A 66 -4.55 2.20 1.10
N ASN A 67 -5.59 1.48 0.72
CA ASN A 67 -6.87 2.08 0.37
C ASN A 67 -7.52 2.71 1.63
N THR A 68 -8.02 3.94 1.51
CA THR A 68 -8.66 4.69 2.59
C THR A 68 -10.14 4.36 2.78
N ALA A 69 -10.75 3.61 1.87
CA ALA A 69 -12.11 3.10 2.01
C ALA A 69 -12.24 2.17 3.24
N ILE A 70 -13.48 1.93 3.67
CA ILE A 70 -13.80 1.04 4.79
C ILE A 70 -13.18 -0.34 4.53
N SER A 71 -12.44 -0.85 5.52
CA SER A 71 -11.69 -2.11 5.42
C SER A 71 -10.69 -2.17 4.25
N GLY A 72 -10.19 -1.01 3.82
CA GLY A 72 -9.20 -0.90 2.77
C GLY A 72 -7.92 -1.67 3.10
N SER A 73 -7.40 -2.36 2.10
CA SER A 73 -6.24 -3.26 2.19
C SER A 73 -5.01 -2.64 1.52
N TYR A 74 -3.84 -3.27 1.70
CA TYR A 74 -2.59 -2.81 1.11
C TYR A 74 -2.52 -3.21 -0.37
N LEU A 75 -2.00 -2.31 -1.21
CA LEU A 75 -1.57 -2.66 -2.56
C LEU A 75 -0.57 -3.81 -2.48
N HIS A 76 -0.69 -4.77 -3.39
CA HIS A 76 0.09 -5.99 -3.36
C HIS A 76 0.39 -6.45 -4.79
N SER A 77 1.58 -7.01 -5.00
CA SER A 77 1.95 -7.66 -6.27
C SER A 77 2.86 -8.84 -6.00
N HIS A 78 2.89 -9.82 -6.90
CA HIS A 78 3.67 -11.04 -6.71
C HIS A 78 4.04 -11.64 -8.07
N ASN A 79 4.91 -12.66 -8.07
CA ASN A 79 5.42 -13.27 -9.31
C ASN A 79 4.39 -14.09 -10.11
N LEU A 80 3.14 -14.21 -9.65
CA LEU A 80 2.10 -14.89 -10.40
C LEU A 80 1.48 -13.93 -11.41
N THR A 81 1.20 -14.46 -12.60
CA THR A 81 0.72 -13.69 -13.74
C THR A 81 -0.75 -13.97 -14.00
N PHE A 82 -1.43 -13.06 -14.69
CA PHE A 82 -2.78 -13.31 -15.16
C PHE A 82 -2.79 -14.49 -16.14
N PRO A 83 -3.83 -15.35 -16.12
CA PRO A 83 -4.01 -16.34 -17.16
C PRO A 83 -4.02 -15.69 -18.55
N TYR A 84 -3.47 -16.37 -19.55
CA TYR A 84 -3.33 -15.81 -20.91
C TYR A 84 -4.66 -15.29 -21.49
N LYS A 85 -5.78 -15.98 -21.18
CA LYS A 85 -7.14 -15.58 -21.59
C LYS A 85 -7.64 -14.26 -20.97
N VAL A 86 -7.05 -13.83 -19.85
CA VAL A 86 -7.40 -12.58 -19.15
C VAL A 86 -6.48 -11.46 -19.62
N ALA A 87 -5.17 -11.71 -19.59
CA ALA A 87 -4.19 -10.73 -20.03
C ALA A 87 -2.99 -11.43 -20.71
N PRO A 88 -2.72 -11.16 -21.99
CA PRO A 88 -1.54 -11.69 -22.66
C PRO A 88 -0.26 -11.02 -22.15
N GLY A 89 0.89 -11.66 -22.38
CA GLY A 89 2.21 -11.07 -22.10
C GLY A 89 2.76 -11.30 -20.70
N LYS A 90 2.30 -12.34 -19.97
CA LYS A 90 2.80 -12.71 -18.63
C LYS A 90 2.80 -11.52 -17.64
N LYS A 91 1.74 -10.72 -17.69
CA LYS A 91 1.53 -9.56 -16.80
C LYS A 91 1.30 -10.05 -15.38
N GLN A 92 2.06 -9.52 -14.43
CA GLN A 92 1.95 -9.84 -13.01
C GLN A 92 0.65 -9.28 -12.44
N GLN A 93 0.07 -10.03 -11.51
CA GLN A 93 -1.16 -9.63 -10.83
C GLN A 93 -0.86 -8.54 -9.81
N VAL A 94 -1.68 -7.48 -9.84
CA VAL A 94 -1.73 -6.46 -8.80
C VAL A 94 -3.06 -6.62 -8.08
N THR A 95 -3.00 -6.80 -6.77
CA THR A 95 -4.16 -7.08 -5.91
C THR A 95 -4.16 -6.18 -4.69
N GLN A 96 -5.17 -6.35 -3.84
CA GLN A 96 -5.15 -5.79 -2.48
C GLN A 96 -5.16 -6.94 -1.48
N VAL A 97 -4.30 -6.86 -0.47
CA VAL A 97 -4.17 -7.88 0.58
C VAL A 97 -4.15 -7.19 1.94
N ALA A 98 -4.90 -7.74 2.90
CA ALA A 98 -5.03 -7.16 4.22
C ALA A 98 -3.82 -7.48 5.13
N ILE A 99 -3.08 -8.53 4.77
CA ILE A 99 -1.84 -8.95 5.44
C ILE A 99 -0.72 -7.97 5.09
N LYS A 100 0.10 -7.63 6.09
CA LYS A 100 1.34 -6.86 5.89
C LYS A 100 2.47 -7.82 5.54
N ASP A 101 3.01 -7.71 4.33
CA ASP A 101 4.14 -8.51 3.87
C ASP A 101 5.11 -7.72 2.98
N LYS A 102 6.19 -8.40 2.54
CA LYS A 102 7.23 -7.80 1.69
C LYS A 102 6.75 -7.49 0.25
N ASN A 103 5.64 -8.09 -0.18
CA ASN A 103 5.01 -7.86 -1.47
C ASN A 103 4.09 -6.62 -1.46
N ASN A 104 3.97 -5.94 -0.31
CA ASN A 104 3.33 -4.63 -0.23
C ASN A 104 4.32 -3.47 -0.40
N TYR A 105 5.61 -3.75 -0.58
CA TYR A 105 6.63 -2.72 -0.69
C TYR A 105 6.76 -2.20 -2.13
N PHE A 106 6.42 -0.93 -2.31
CA PHE A 106 6.56 -0.20 -3.56
C PHE A 106 7.52 0.97 -3.40
N ARG A 107 8.43 1.12 -4.36
CA ARG A 107 9.30 2.27 -4.44
C ARG A 107 8.66 3.32 -5.34
N ILE A 108 8.68 4.57 -4.89
CA ILE A 108 8.26 5.70 -5.71
C ILE A 108 9.45 6.15 -6.56
N LEU A 109 9.28 6.19 -7.88
CA LEU A 109 10.31 6.63 -8.82
C LEU A 109 9.84 7.85 -9.60
N PHE A 110 10.79 8.62 -10.13
CA PHE A 110 10.53 9.71 -11.08
C PHE A 110 9.81 9.20 -12.34
N ALA A 111 9.06 10.07 -13.02
CA ALA A 111 8.49 9.79 -14.33
C ALA A 111 9.59 9.56 -15.41
N ASP A 112 9.28 8.78 -16.45
CA ASP A 112 10.20 8.41 -17.56
C ASP A 112 10.81 9.63 -18.28
N ALA A 113 10.19 10.80 -18.16
CA ALA A 113 10.58 12.02 -18.88
C ALA A 113 11.44 12.98 -18.05
N ASN A 114 12.02 12.57 -16.92
CA ASN A 114 12.98 13.43 -16.21
C ASN A 114 14.31 13.44 -17.00
N PRO A 115 14.65 14.52 -17.73
CA PRO A 115 15.83 14.55 -18.57
C PRO A 115 17.13 14.59 -17.77
N GLU A 116 17.06 14.79 -16.46
CA GLU A 116 18.23 14.99 -15.58
C GLU A 116 18.71 13.72 -14.89
N LEU A 117 17.95 12.61 -14.96
CA LEU A 117 18.25 11.38 -14.21
C LEU A 117 18.18 10.14 -15.10
N SER A 118 19.21 9.29 -15.05
CA SER A 118 19.09 7.90 -15.51
C SER A 118 18.05 7.18 -14.65
N ASP A 119 17.23 6.33 -15.27
CA ASP A 119 16.12 5.62 -14.62
C ASP A 119 16.53 5.02 -13.27
N GLY A 120 16.00 5.61 -12.18
CA GLY A 120 16.23 5.12 -10.81
C GLY A 120 17.43 5.73 -10.08
N HIS A 121 18.20 6.65 -10.67
CA HIS A 121 19.25 7.37 -9.96
C HIS A 121 18.67 8.50 -9.10
N TYR A 122 18.93 8.42 -7.79
CA TYR A 122 18.80 9.52 -6.85
C TYR A 122 20.10 10.31 -6.88
N ALA A 123 20.24 11.26 -7.80
CA ALA A 123 21.31 12.25 -7.70
C ALA A 123 20.88 13.29 -6.66
N GLU A 124 21.72 13.55 -5.66
CA GLU A 124 21.40 14.48 -4.57
C GLU A 124 21.10 15.90 -5.07
N PRO A 125 20.21 16.68 -4.40
CA PRO A 125 19.61 16.46 -3.08
C PRO A 125 18.28 15.67 -3.05
N ILE A 126 17.86 15.25 -1.86
CA ILE A 126 16.56 14.59 -1.62
C ILE A 126 15.42 15.45 -2.18
N GLU A 127 14.60 14.86 -3.04
CA GLU A 127 13.41 15.49 -3.60
C GLU A 127 12.14 14.89 -2.99
N TYR A 128 11.39 15.73 -2.29
CA TYR A 128 10.10 15.37 -1.71
C TYR A 128 9.00 15.38 -2.77
N LEU A 129 8.01 14.49 -2.63
CA LEU A 129 6.81 14.50 -3.45
C LEU A 129 5.95 15.70 -3.09
N HIS A 130 5.48 16.38 -4.12
CA HIS A 130 4.49 17.43 -4.06
C HIS A 130 3.19 16.99 -4.74
N HIS A 131 2.14 17.80 -4.54
CA HIS A 131 0.88 17.58 -5.24
C HIS A 131 1.08 17.70 -6.76
N ASP A 132 0.37 16.87 -7.52
CA ASP A 132 0.44 16.75 -8.99
C ASP A 132 1.74 16.18 -9.58
N ASP A 133 2.69 15.72 -8.75
CA ASP A 133 3.87 15.02 -9.23
C ASP A 133 3.51 13.71 -9.95
N LEU A 134 4.14 13.51 -11.11
CA LEU A 134 4.04 12.27 -11.85
C LEU A 134 5.07 11.26 -11.33
N VAL A 135 4.56 10.10 -10.91
CA VAL A 135 5.39 9.05 -10.32
C VAL A 135 5.24 7.73 -11.06
N ARG A 136 6.29 6.93 -11.02
CA ARG A 136 6.23 5.51 -11.34
C ARG A 136 6.23 4.72 -10.04
N ILE A 137 5.35 3.73 -9.94
CA ILE A 137 5.24 2.87 -8.77
C ILE A 137 5.92 1.54 -9.10
N TYR A 138 7.04 1.28 -8.46
CA TYR A 138 7.88 0.11 -8.70
C TYR A 138 7.71 -0.92 -7.58
N HIS A 139 7.30 -2.13 -7.93
CA HIS A 139 7.20 -3.21 -6.98
C HIS A 139 8.59 -3.76 -6.63
N ASN A 140 9.03 -3.52 -5.39
CA ASN A 140 10.41 -3.73 -4.99
C ASN A 140 10.82 -5.21 -5.03
N ASN A 141 9.91 -6.12 -4.69
CA ASN A 141 10.25 -7.55 -4.59
C ASN A 141 10.31 -8.27 -5.95
N THR A 142 9.54 -7.85 -6.95
CA THR A 142 9.47 -8.52 -8.26
C THR A 142 10.15 -7.76 -9.39
N GLY A 143 10.65 -6.54 -9.11
CA GLY A 143 11.29 -5.70 -10.10
C GLY A 143 10.38 -5.23 -11.22
N ALA A 144 9.10 -5.01 -10.91
CA ALA A 144 8.07 -4.72 -11.90
C ALA A 144 7.46 -3.34 -11.69
N LEU A 145 7.22 -2.61 -12.77
CA LEU A 145 6.49 -1.35 -12.73
C LEU A 145 4.99 -1.60 -12.81
N LEU A 146 4.22 -0.86 -12.03
CA LEU A 146 2.77 -0.80 -12.19
C LEU A 146 2.42 -0.13 -13.51
N ALA A 147 1.44 -0.71 -14.20
CA ALA A 147 0.92 -0.21 -15.45
C ALA A 147 -0.58 -0.49 -15.55
N CYS A 148 -1.22 0.24 -16.45
CA CYS A 148 -2.62 0.05 -16.80
C CYS A 148 -2.75 0.18 -18.31
N ASN A 149 -3.63 -0.60 -18.92
CA ASN A 149 -3.89 -0.51 -20.36
C ASN A 149 -5.40 -0.60 -20.65
N LYS A 150 -5.78 -0.44 -21.91
CA LYS A 150 -7.20 -0.47 -22.32
C LYS A 150 -7.88 -1.86 -22.23
N THR A 151 -7.21 -2.87 -21.68
CA THR A 151 -7.81 -4.19 -21.44
C THR A 151 -8.81 -4.07 -20.30
N ALA A 152 -10.01 -4.64 -20.45
CA ALA A 152 -11.01 -4.62 -19.39
C ALA A 152 -10.56 -5.44 -18.17
N ALA A 153 -10.87 -4.96 -16.96
CA ALA A 153 -10.62 -5.70 -15.74
C ALA A 153 -11.44 -7.01 -15.70
N PRO A 154 -10.95 -8.06 -15.01
CA PRO A 154 -11.52 -9.41 -15.07
C PRO A 154 -12.89 -9.54 -14.40
N VAL A 155 -13.21 -8.66 -13.44
CA VAL A 155 -14.49 -8.67 -12.71
C VAL A 155 -15.31 -7.43 -13.08
N SER A 156 -14.74 -6.24 -12.87
CA SER A 156 -15.40 -4.98 -13.17
C SER A 156 -15.11 -4.53 -14.60
N HIS A 157 -15.78 -5.14 -15.60
CA HIS A 157 -15.50 -4.93 -17.03
C HIS A 157 -15.63 -3.49 -17.55
N ARG A 158 -16.18 -2.56 -16.76
CA ARG A 158 -16.23 -1.12 -17.06
C ARG A 158 -14.92 -0.38 -16.79
N HIS A 159 -14.00 -0.98 -16.05
CA HIS A 159 -12.72 -0.39 -15.67
C HIS A 159 -11.56 -1.11 -16.37
N TYR A 160 -10.42 -0.43 -16.43
CA TYR A 160 -9.21 -0.98 -17.01
C TYR A 160 -8.47 -1.92 -16.07
N LEU A 161 -7.76 -2.87 -16.65
CA LEU A 161 -6.89 -3.80 -15.96
C LEU A 161 -5.63 -3.08 -15.48
N VAL A 162 -5.40 -3.13 -14.18
CA VAL A 162 -4.13 -2.78 -13.55
C VAL A 162 -3.28 -4.05 -13.43
N TYR A 163 -2.01 -3.94 -13.78
CA TYR A 163 -1.05 -5.03 -13.72
C TYR A 163 0.35 -4.49 -13.42
N SER A 164 1.30 -5.38 -13.18
CA SER A 164 2.71 -5.03 -13.11
C SER A 164 3.49 -5.78 -14.20
N GLN A 165 4.55 -5.17 -14.70
CA GLN A 165 5.40 -5.75 -15.74
C GLN A 165 6.86 -5.49 -15.41
N PRO A 166 7.76 -6.50 -15.55
CA PRO A 166 9.18 -6.29 -15.36
C PRO A 166 9.67 -5.11 -16.18
N ALA A 167 10.34 -4.18 -15.51
CA ALA A 167 10.97 -3.03 -16.14
C ALA A 167 12.47 -3.16 -15.96
N ASN A 168 13.21 -3.03 -17.06
CA ASN A 168 14.67 -3.07 -17.02
C ASN A 168 15.16 -1.68 -16.60
N ILE A 169 14.94 -1.35 -15.33
CA ILE A 169 15.59 -0.20 -14.69
C ILE A 169 17.06 -0.61 -14.60
N SER A 170 17.99 0.20 -15.12
CA SER A 170 19.42 -0.10 -15.00
C SER A 170 19.75 -0.34 -13.53
N GLN A 171 19.92 -1.61 -13.17
CA GLN A 171 20.44 -2.01 -11.86
C GLN A 171 21.89 -1.57 -11.81
N THR A 172 22.24 -0.75 -10.83
CA THR A 172 23.60 -0.74 -10.30
C THR A 172 23.50 -0.96 -8.80
N ASP A 173 23.75 -2.22 -8.44
CA ASP A 173 24.53 -2.71 -7.31
C ASP A 173 24.38 -2.06 -5.93
N GLU A 174 24.06 -2.92 -4.96
CA GLU A 174 24.47 -2.90 -3.54
C GLU A 174 24.74 -1.56 -2.86
N ILE A 175 23.88 -1.20 -1.88
CA ILE A 175 24.30 -0.80 -0.53
C ILE A 175 23.36 -1.46 0.49
#